data_AF-A0A535E5Z9-F1
#
_entry.id   AF-A0A535E5Z9-F1
#
_cell.length_a   1.000
_cell.length_b   1.000
_cell.length_c   1.000
_cell.angle_alpha   90.00
_cell.angle_beta   90.00
_cell.angle_gamma   90.00
#
_symmetry.space_group_name_H-M   'P 1'
#
loop_
_entity.id
_entity.type
_entity.pdbx_description
1 polymer ?
#
loop_
_entity_poly.entity_id
_entity_poly.type
_entity_poly.pdbx_seq_one_letter_code
_entity_poly.pdbx_strand_id
1 'polypeptide(L)'
;MSVAAIYEGWPKVQNHLVARLPNLTPEQLALKASPDGWPVWALISHLAGARVYWLCHIFKEPGADKTPFADPSGDGWEDHLDHPRR
;
A
#
# COMPACT_ATOMS: atom_id res chain seq x y z
N MET A 1 25.05 -6.72 -11.12
CA MET A 1 23.64 -7.13 -10.92
C MET A 1 22.78 -5.88 -10.99
N SER A 2 21.66 -5.91 -11.70
CA SER A 2 20.68 -4.82 -11.72
C SER A 2 19.39 -5.25 -11.03
N VAL A 3 18.61 -4.29 -10.57
CA VAL A 3 17.29 -4.55 -9.96
C VAL A 3 16.22 -4.91 -11.00
N ALA A 4 16.53 -4.90 -12.30
CA ALA A 4 15.54 -5.00 -13.37
C ALA A 4 14.64 -6.25 -13.28
N ALA A 5 15.20 -7.42 -12.93
CA ALA A 5 14.42 -8.65 -12.76
C ALA A 5 13.46 -8.61 -11.57
N ILE A 6 13.77 -7.81 -10.53
CA ILE A 6 12.88 -7.60 -9.37
C ILE A 6 11.72 -6.67 -9.74
N TYR A 7 11.96 -5.73 -10.67
CA TYR A 7 10.94 -4.82 -11.19
C TYR A 7 10.14 -5.40 -12.36
N GLU A 8 10.53 -6.57 -12.88
CA GLU A 8 9.81 -7.20 -13.98
C GLU A 8 8.37 -7.55 -13.56
N GLY A 9 7.40 -7.13 -14.36
CA GLY A 9 5.97 -7.34 -14.06
C GLY A 9 5.37 -6.35 -13.06
N TRP A 10 6.16 -5.55 -12.35
CA TRP A 10 5.65 -4.52 -11.44
C TRP A 10 4.69 -3.53 -12.11
N PRO A 11 4.99 -2.95 -13.30
CA PRO A 11 4.06 -2.07 -13.98
C PRO A 11 2.72 -2.74 -14.30
N LYS A 12 2.74 -4.04 -14.64
CA LYS A 12 1.51 -4.81 -14.92
C LYS A 12 0.65 -4.95 -13.67
N VAL A 13 1.24 -5.34 -12.55
CA VAL A 13 0.53 -5.48 -11.26
C VAL A 13 -0.02 -4.13 -10.80
N GLN A 14 0.79 -3.07 -10.87
CA GLN A 14 0.37 -1.71 -10.53
C GLN A 14 -0.83 -1.25 -11.37
N ASN A 15 -0.78 -1.46 -12.69
CA ASN A 15 -1.87 -1.08 -13.59
C ASN A 15 -3.16 -1.84 -13.28
N HIS A 16 -3.06 -3.14 -12.98
CA HIS A 16 -4.23 -3.92 -12.58
C HIS A 16 -4.83 -3.42 -11.26
N LEU A 17 -4.01 -3.08 -10.27
CA LEU A 17 -4.48 -2.53 -9.01
C LEU A 17 -5.21 -1.20 -9.24
N VAL A 18 -4.55 -0.22 -9.87
CA VAL A 18 -5.15 1.12 -10.09
C VAL A 18 -6.44 1.05 -10.92
N ALA A 19 -6.53 0.14 -11.89
CA ALA A 19 -7.74 -0.02 -12.69
C ALA A 19 -8.90 -0.68 -11.93
N ARG A 20 -8.62 -1.54 -10.94
CA ARG A 20 -9.64 -2.32 -10.23
C ARG A 20 -10.09 -1.70 -8.92
N LEU A 21 -9.16 -1.15 -8.14
CA LEU A 21 -9.42 -0.66 -6.79
C LEU A 21 -10.55 0.38 -6.70
N PRO A 22 -10.67 1.37 -7.59
CA PRO A 22 -11.74 2.36 -7.52
C PRO A 22 -13.16 1.78 -7.68
N ASN A 23 -13.27 0.56 -8.22
CA ASN A 23 -14.55 -0.10 -8.49
C ASN A 23 -14.93 -1.14 -7.42
N LEU A 24 -14.14 -1.28 -6.36
CA LEU A 24 -14.47 -2.19 -5.26
C LEU A 24 -15.46 -1.53 -4.31
N THR A 25 -16.50 -2.29 -3.96
CA THR A 25 -17.45 -1.92 -2.92
C THR A 25 -16.83 -2.04 -1.52
N PRO A 26 -17.38 -1.36 -0.50
CA PRO A 26 -16.94 -1.52 0.90
C PRO A 26 -16.95 -2.99 1.36
N GLU A 27 -17.96 -3.77 0.94
CA GLU A 27 -18.09 -5.18 1.28
C GLU A 27 -16.97 -6.02 0.64
N GLN A 28 -16.61 -5.71 -0.61
CA GLN A 28 -15.48 -6.36 -1.30
C GLN A 28 -14.13 -5.99 -0.68
N LEU A 29 -13.98 -4.74 -0.25
CA LEU A 29 -12.80 -4.26 0.46
C LEU A 29 -12.62 -4.94 1.82
N ALA A 30 -13.71 -5.39 2.45
CA ALA A 30 -13.68 -6.11 3.72
C ALA A 30 -13.37 -7.62 3.59
N LEU A 31 -13.29 -8.17 2.37
CA LEU A 31 -13.01 -9.59 2.15
C LEU A 31 -11.61 -9.98 2.66
N LYS A 32 -11.51 -11.16 3.27
CA LYS A 32 -10.27 -11.75 3.78
C LYS A 32 -9.99 -13.08 3.07
N ALA A 33 -8.72 -13.37 2.79
CA ALA A 33 -8.34 -14.66 2.19
C ALA A 33 -8.35 -15.84 3.18
N SER A 34 -8.29 -15.54 4.49
CA SER A 34 -8.34 -16.51 5.58
C SER A 34 -8.88 -15.84 6.86
N PRO A 35 -9.29 -16.62 7.89
CA PRO A 35 -9.77 -16.08 9.16
C PRO A 35 -8.79 -15.11 9.82
N ASP A 36 -7.49 -15.42 9.76
CA ASP A 36 -6.42 -14.61 10.39
C ASP A 36 -5.76 -13.63 9.41
N GLY A 37 -6.15 -13.64 8.13
CA GLY A 37 -5.59 -12.75 7.12
C GLY A 37 -5.99 -11.29 7.32
N TRP A 38 -5.38 -10.38 6.56
CA TRP A 38 -5.85 -9.00 6.48
C TRP A 38 -6.97 -8.87 5.44
N PRO A 39 -7.93 -7.95 5.65
CA PRO A 39 -8.90 -7.60 4.63
C PRO A 39 -8.20 -6.91 3.44
N VAL A 40 -8.84 -6.95 2.27
CA VAL A 40 -8.30 -6.35 1.03
C VAL A 40 -7.89 -4.89 1.24
N TRP A 41 -8.70 -4.08 1.93
CA TRP A 41 -8.37 -2.67 2.18
C TRP A 41 -7.06 -2.49 2.95
N ALA A 42 -6.78 -3.33 3.95
CA ALA A 42 -5.57 -3.21 4.77
C ALA A 42 -4.32 -3.64 3.98
N LEU A 43 -4.44 -4.64 3.10
CA LEU A 43 -3.33 -5.02 2.22
C LEU A 43 -2.94 -3.89 1.26
N ILE A 44 -3.93 -3.18 0.71
CA ILE A 44 -3.71 -2.08 -0.24
C ILE A 44 -3.09 -0.88 0.46
N SER A 45 -3.62 -0.51 1.62
CA SER A 45 -3.11 0.62 2.40
C SER A 45 -1.68 0.35 2.89
N HIS A 46 -1.36 -0.89 3.29
CA HIS A 46 0.00 -1.29 3.63
C HIS A 46 0.95 -1.18 2.42
N LEU A 47 0.51 -1.63 1.24
CA LEU A 47 1.29 -1.50 0.01
C LEU A 47 1.58 -0.02 -0.33
N ALA A 48 0.60 0.87 -0.15
CA ALA A 48 0.78 2.30 -0.38
C ALA A 48 1.77 2.92 0.61
N GLY A 49 1.63 2.62 1.91
CA GLY A 49 2.53 3.12 2.95
C GLY A 49 3.96 2.61 2.81
N ALA A 50 4.14 1.31 2.55
CA ALA A 50 5.45 0.69 2.35
C ALA A 50 6.24 1.34 1.21
N ARG A 51 5.57 1.78 0.14
CA ARG A 51 6.22 2.48 -0.98
C ARG A 51 6.77 3.84 -0.56
N VAL A 52 5.98 4.63 0.18
CA VAL A 52 6.45 5.93 0.69
C VAL A 52 7.59 5.75 1.68
N TYR A 53 7.49 4.76 2.56
CA TYR A 53 8.57 4.38 3.48
C TYR A 53 9.88 4.09 2.75
N TRP A 54 9.88 3.14 1.83
CA TRP A 54 11.13 2.76 1.15
C TRP A 54 11.65 3.85 0.23
N LEU A 55 10.79 4.45 -0.60
CA LEU A 55 11.24 5.44 -1.58
C LEU A 55 11.66 6.75 -0.91
N CYS A 56 10.81 7.32 -0.06
CA CYS A 56 11.04 8.65 0.48
C CYS A 56 11.85 8.62 1.78
N HIS A 57 11.61 7.67 2.67
CA HIS A 57 12.25 7.67 3.98
C HIS A 57 13.57 6.90 4.00
N ILE A 58 13.70 5.82 3.24
CA ILE A 58 14.95 5.06 3.13
C ILE A 58 15.82 5.56 1.97
N PHE A 59 15.28 5.62 0.74
CA PHE A 59 16.05 6.03 -0.45
C PHE A 59 16.09 7.55 -0.68
N LYS A 60 15.39 8.33 0.16
CA LYS A 60 15.41 9.81 0.15
C LYS A 60 14.88 10.46 -1.14
N GLU A 61 14.03 9.75 -1.89
CA GLU A 61 13.28 10.34 -2.99
C GLU A 61 12.28 11.40 -2.46
N PRO A 62 12.07 12.51 -3.17
CA PRO A 62 11.11 13.53 -2.75
C PRO A 62 9.67 13.03 -2.84
N GLY A 63 8.75 13.66 -2.11
CA GLY A 63 7.30 13.48 -2.28
C GLY A 63 6.53 12.91 -1.10
N ALA A 64 7.18 12.53 0.00
CA ALA A 64 6.49 12.08 1.22
C ALA A 64 5.46 13.11 1.71
N ASP A 65 5.78 14.40 1.60
CA ASP A 65 4.95 15.56 1.95
C ASP A 65 3.63 15.63 1.17
N LYS A 66 3.55 14.96 0.02
CA LYS A 66 2.35 14.90 -0.83
C LYS A 66 1.48 13.68 -0.55
N THR A 67 1.82 12.92 0.48
CA THR A 67 1.14 11.67 0.83
C THR A 67 0.64 11.72 2.26
N PRO A 68 -0.36 10.90 2.62
CA PRO A 68 -0.77 10.72 4.01
C PRO A 68 0.27 9.99 4.90
N PHE A 69 1.46 9.62 4.39
CA PHE A 69 2.47 8.78 5.05
C PHE A 69 3.75 9.55 5.41
N ALA A 70 3.60 10.77 5.93
CA ALA A 70 4.72 11.69 6.17
C ALA A 70 5.65 11.25 7.31
N ASP A 71 5.15 10.47 8.29
CA ASP A 71 5.93 9.99 9.43
C ASP A 71 6.29 8.50 9.28
N PRO A 72 7.57 8.14 9.11
CA PRO A 72 8.02 6.74 9.00
C PRO A 72 8.17 6.02 10.34
N SER A 73 8.15 6.74 11.46
CA SER A 73 8.39 6.20 12.80
C SER A 73 7.17 6.30 13.71
N GLY A 74 6.16 7.06 13.30
CA GLY A 74 4.89 7.20 13.97
C GLY A 74 3.86 6.14 13.59
N ASP A 75 2.73 6.21 14.28
CA ASP A 75 1.55 5.40 14.00
C ASP A 75 0.88 5.87 12.71
N GLY A 76 0.46 4.93 11.85
CA GLY A 76 -0.25 5.24 10.60
C GLY A 76 0.46 4.89 9.29
N TRP A 77 1.64 4.26 9.32
CA TRP A 77 2.13 3.51 8.14
C TRP A 77 1.56 2.08 8.11
N GLU A 78 1.45 1.44 9.27
CA GLU A 78 0.71 0.18 9.49
C GLU A 78 -0.79 0.45 9.47
N ASP A 79 -1.57 -0.46 8.87
CA ASP A 79 -3.02 -0.39 8.96
C ASP A 79 -3.52 -1.02 10.26
N HIS A 80 -4.31 -0.24 10.99
CA HIS A 80 -4.99 -0.66 12.20
C HIS A 80 -6.36 -1.22 11.85
N LEU A 81 -6.56 -2.52 12.08
CA LEU A 81 -7.80 -3.22 11.68
C LEU A 81 -9.06 -2.69 12.40
N ASP A 82 -8.87 -2.02 13.53
CA ASP A 82 -9.87 -1.35 14.35
C ASP A 82 -10.15 0.11 13.95
N HIS A 83 -9.32 0.69 13.07
CA HIS A 83 -9.43 2.08 12.63
C HIS A 83 -9.26 2.22 11.10
N PRO A 84 -10.34 2.08 10.31
CA PRO A 84 -10.31 2.40 8.88
C PRO A 84 -9.89 3.86 8.71
N ARG A 85 -8.88 4.12 7.86
CA ARG A 85 -8.41 5.50 7.64
C ARG A 85 -9.53 6.34 7.01
N ARG A 86 -9.68 7.58 7.50
CA ARG A 86 -10.63 8.58 6.99
C ARG A 86 -10.13 9.20 5.69
#